data_AF-A0A962VVE8-F1
#
_entry.id   AF-A0A962VVE8-F1
#
_cell.length_a   1.000
_cell.length_b   1.000
_cell.length_c   1.000
_cell.angle_alpha   90.00
_cell.angle_beta   90.00
_cell.angle_gamma   90.00
#
_symmetry.space_group_name_H-M   'P 1'
#
loop_
_entity.id
_entity.type
_entity.pdbx_description
1 polymer ?
#
loop_
_entity_poly.entity_id
_entity_poly.type
_entity_poly.pdbx_seq_one_letter_code
_entity_poly.pdbx_strand_id
1 'polypeptide(L)'
;MSEPHLEKSATEPLPEVVLEQRSRFSLVWLIPLVALTIGAWLAYKTYSEQGPTITITFSTAEGLEAGKTKLKYKNVEFGQIDHITLNEDLSQVIVTAKLVKGAERYLTDKTRFWVERARVSAGQVSGLSTLFAGAYIAIDPVTEGQRAYAFKGLETPPPITADTPGSRFTLRAAELGSLDIGSPVYFRAIKVGQVTSYRLANNGQDVEIKIFINAPHDQLVHADTRFWNASGLDVTLDASGVKIDTASVVSLMIGGVAFETPVSLETGQPAEPSTVFQLYPNRQSIKEGSYVRKSYWLLHFTSSVRGLTVGAPVEYRGIRIGQVIDIKLELDLNEVIARIPVLIEIESDRLRWIGNAPDYDNEREFKKFQKHLWNQLVAKGLRAQLKTGNLLTGALIVDLDVYPDAPAQTIVWGKSYPELPTVPTSLEEIRNVLTRILEKLQRLPLEEIGEDLRKSLASLRQTAAETEKLTRTLNTSALPEVTATLDRLQKTLAAAEKSLQAGEKTLITAEETLAKDSPLQRETQRTLKELSAAARSFRLLMDYLERHPEALIQGKTR
;
A
#
# COMPACT_ATOMS: atom_id res chain seq x y z
N MET A 1 15.75 -114.40 -122.54
CA MET A 1 16.77 -113.43 -122.96
C MET A 1 16.73 -112.28 -121.96
N SER A 2 17.53 -112.34 -120.90
CA SER A 2 18.93 -111.89 -120.81
C SER A 2 19.00 -110.44 -120.30
N GLU A 3 19.19 -110.32 -118.97
CA GLU A 3 20.05 -109.42 -118.16
C GLU A 3 20.73 -108.16 -118.78
N PRO A 4 21.32 -107.21 -118.00
CA PRO A 4 21.68 -107.26 -116.55
C PRO A 4 21.53 -105.97 -115.68
N HIS A 5 21.72 -106.19 -114.37
CA HIS A 5 22.37 -105.42 -113.27
C HIS A 5 22.34 -103.88 -113.16
N LEU A 6 22.05 -103.41 -111.92
CA LEU A 6 22.97 -102.52 -111.17
C LEU A 6 22.62 -102.47 -109.66
N GLU A 7 23.64 -102.74 -108.84
CA GLU A 7 23.70 -102.54 -107.39
C GLU A 7 23.28 -101.13 -106.95
N LYS A 8 22.72 -101.02 -105.74
CA LYS A 8 22.85 -99.80 -104.94
C LYS A 8 22.99 -100.09 -103.45
N SER A 9 24.07 -99.53 -102.92
CA SER A 9 24.60 -99.63 -101.57
C SER A 9 23.77 -98.85 -100.52
N ALA A 10 24.03 -99.22 -99.28
CA ALA A 10 23.52 -98.78 -97.97
C ALA A 10 23.07 -97.31 -97.79
N THR A 11 22.08 -97.11 -96.92
CA THR A 11 22.02 -95.94 -96.02
C THR A 11 21.33 -96.31 -94.70
N GLU A 12 22.07 -96.22 -93.59
CA GLU A 12 21.54 -96.24 -92.21
C GLU A 12 20.66 -95.01 -91.95
N PRO A 13 19.59 -95.11 -91.15
CA PRO A 13 18.83 -93.95 -90.72
C PRO A 13 19.58 -93.19 -89.62
N LEU A 14 19.85 -91.91 -89.85
CA LEU A 14 20.39 -90.97 -88.86
C LEU A 14 19.38 -90.74 -87.71
N PRO A 15 19.85 -90.49 -86.47
CA PRO A 15 18.96 -90.22 -85.34
C PRO A 15 18.33 -88.83 -85.47
N GLU A 16 17.04 -88.76 -85.18
CA GLU A 16 16.26 -87.53 -85.16
C GLU A 16 16.60 -86.72 -83.90
N VAL A 17 17.20 -85.53 -84.09
CA VAL A 17 17.58 -84.64 -82.99
C VAL A 17 16.35 -83.85 -82.54
N VAL A 18 15.79 -84.24 -81.39
CA VAL A 18 14.81 -83.42 -80.67
C VAL A 18 15.55 -82.27 -79.99
N LEU A 19 15.51 -81.08 -80.59
CA LEU A 19 15.95 -79.84 -79.94
C LEU A 19 14.89 -79.38 -78.93
N GLU A 20 15.03 -79.78 -77.67
CA GLU A 20 14.34 -79.08 -76.58
C GLU A 20 14.92 -77.67 -76.44
N GLN A 21 14.14 -76.70 -76.88
CA GLN A 21 14.44 -75.28 -76.80
C GLN A 21 14.33 -74.82 -75.34
N ARG A 22 15.40 -75.00 -74.56
CA ARG A 22 15.48 -74.38 -73.22
C ARG A 22 15.50 -72.87 -73.35
N SER A 23 14.41 -72.24 -72.93
CA SER A 23 14.28 -70.79 -72.74
C SER A 23 15.48 -70.27 -71.94
N ARG A 24 16.34 -69.50 -72.59
CA ARG A 24 17.52 -68.87 -72.00
C ARG A 24 17.16 -67.50 -71.43
N PHE A 25 16.28 -67.46 -70.43
CA PHE A 25 16.38 -66.38 -69.44
C PHE A 25 17.18 -66.93 -68.28
N SER A 26 18.48 -66.61 -68.29
CA SER A 26 19.38 -66.98 -67.20
C SER A 26 18.85 -66.40 -65.89
N LEU A 27 18.58 -67.28 -64.92
CA LEU A 27 18.19 -66.90 -63.55
C LEU A 27 19.15 -65.87 -62.92
N VAL A 28 20.38 -65.75 -63.44
CA VAL A 28 21.39 -64.75 -63.06
C VAL A 28 20.92 -63.31 -63.30
N TRP A 29 20.07 -63.06 -64.30
CA TRP A 29 19.53 -61.71 -64.58
C TRP A 29 18.41 -61.28 -63.62
N LEU A 30 17.94 -62.20 -62.77
CA LEU A 30 16.93 -61.92 -61.75
C LEU A 30 17.55 -61.16 -60.56
N ILE A 31 18.85 -61.38 -60.28
CA ILE A 31 19.57 -60.74 -59.16
C ILE A 31 19.69 -59.21 -59.36
N PRO A 32 20.16 -58.68 -60.51
CA PRO A 32 20.20 -57.23 -60.74
C PRO A 32 18.82 -56.57 -60.72
N LEU A 33 17.80 -57.26 -61.24
CA LEU A 33 16.42 -56.74 -61.26
C LEU A 33 15.85 -56.64 -59.85
N VAL A 34 16.09 -57.65 -59.00
CA VAL A 34 15.71 -57.65 -57.58
C VAL A 34 16.48 -56.57 -56.82
N ALA A 35 17.78 -56.42 -57.05
CA ALA A 35 18.57 -55.37 -56.45
C ALA A 35 18.07 -53.96 -56.84
N LEU A 36 17.70 -53.77 -58.12
CA LEU A 36 17.15 -52.51 -58.62
C LEU A 36 15.77 -52.22 -58.02
N THR A 37 14.90 -53.22 -57.89
CA THR A 37 13.58 -53.06 -57.25
C THR A 37 13.71 -52.78 -55.75
N ILE A 38 14.62 -53.46 -55.03
CA ILE A 38 14.91 -53.14 -53.62
C ILE A 38 15.49 -51.74 -53.49
N GLY A 39 16.41 -51.34 -54.37
CA GLY A 39 16.99 -50.00 -54.39
C GLY A 39 15.94 -48.92 -54.65
N ALA A 40 15.07 -49.12 -55.64
CA ALA A 40 13.95 -48.23 -55.94
C ALA A 40 12.95 -48.16 -54.77
N TRP A 41 12.65 -49.28 -54.12
CA TRP A 41 11.79 -49.33 -52.95
C TRP A 41 12.42 -48.62 -51.75
N LEU A 42 13.71 -48.81 -51.48
CA LEU A 42 14.42 -48.13 -50.39
C LEU A 42 14.51 -46.62 -50.65
N ALA A 43 14.76 -46.21 -51.89
CA ALA A 43 14.75 -44.81 -52.30
C ALA A 43 13.35 -44.19 -52.13
N TYR A 44 12.30 -44.88 -52.58
CA TYR A 44 10.93 -44.45 -52.40
C TYR A 44 10.54 -44.36 -50.92
N LYS A 45 10.91 -45.36 -50.12
CA LYS A 45 10.69 -45.39 -48.68
C LYS A 45 11.39 -44.21 -48.00
N THR A 46 12.67 -44.02 -48.30
CA THR A 46 13.48 -42.93 -47.74
C THR A 46 12.93 -41.55 -48.11
N TYR A 47 12.50 -41.38 -49.36
CA TYR A 47 11.90 -40.12 -49.82
C TYR A 47 10.50 -39.88 -49.23
N SER A 48 9.69 -40.93 -49.10
CA SER A 48 8.32 -40.86 -48.56
C SER A 48 8.28 -40.66 -47.05
N GLU A 49 9.34 -41.03 -46.32
CA GLU A 49 9.46 -40.87 -44.87
C GLU A 49 10.01 -39.50 -44.45
N GLN A 50 10.57 -38.71 -45.38
CA GLN A 50 11.07 -37.36 -45.11
C GLN A 50 9.93 -36.34 -45.02
N GLY A 51 9.99 -35.46 -44.02
CA GLY A 51 9.12 -34.29 -43.92
C GLY A 51 9.71 -33.07 -44.62
N PRO A 52 9.04 -31.92 -44.52
CA PRO A 52 9.48 -30.68 -45.16
C PRO A 52 10.80 -30.19 -44.56
N THR A 53 11.57 -29.48 -45.38
CA THR A 53 12.75 -28.73 -44.92
C THR A 53 12.37 -27.28 -44.68
N ILE A 54 12.80 -26.72 -43.55
CA ILE A 54 12.54 -25.34 -43.17
C ILE A 54 13.85 -24.59 -42.90
N THR A 55 13.79 -23.28 -43.02
CA THR A 55 14.89 -22.36 -42.69
C THR A 55 14.48 -21.50 -41.50
N ILE A 56 15.32 -21.44 -40.46
CA ILE A 56 15.08 -20.61 -39.27
C ILE A 56 16.27 -19.67 -39.09
N THR A 57 16.02 -18.37 -39.00
CA THR A 57 17.06 -17.36 -38.77
C THR A 57 17.18 -17.01 -37.29
N PHE A 58 18.40 -17.03 -36.75
CA PHE A 58 18.74 -16.64 -35.38
C PHE A 58 19.87 -15.61 -35.40
N SER A 59 20.06 -14.88 -34.30
CA SER A 59 21.19 -13.95 -34.14
C SER A 59 22.48 -14.68 -33.75
N THR A 60 22.36 -15.88 -33.16
CA THR A 60 23.49 -16.71 -32.72
C THR A 60 23.19 -18.20 -32.89
N ALA A 61 24.25 -19.00 -33.07
CA ALA A 61 24.19 -20.46 -33.18
C ALA A 61 24.57 -21.16 -31.85
N GLU A 62 24.69 -20.42 -30.75
CA GLU A 62 25.23 -20.93 -29.50
C GLU A 62 24.48 -22.18 -28.99
N GLY A 63 25.21 -23.28 -28.82
CA GLY A 63 24.67 -24.56 -28.36
C GLY A 63 23.94 -25.38 -29.43
N LEU A 64 23.86 -24.91 -30.67
CA LEU A 64 23.28 -25.64 -31.81
C LEU A 64 24.39 -26.34 -32.60
N GLU A 65 24.19 -27.63 -32.88
CA GLU A 65 25.10 -28.46 -33.66
C GLU A 65 24.37 -29.10 -34.85
N ALA A 66 24.91 -28.92 -36.06
CA ALA A 66 24.42 -29.55 -37.27
C ALA A 66 24.45 -31.09 -37.14
N GLY A 67 23.37 -31.76 -37.56
CA GLY A 67 23.26 -33.21 -37.51
C GLY A 67 23.03 -33.82 -36.11
N LYS A 68 23.00 -33.01 -35.05
CA LYS A 68 22.78 -33.50 -33.66
C LYS A 68 21.62 -32.81 -32.97
N THR A 69 21.50 -31.49 -33.13
CA THR A 69 20.46 -30.74 -32.45
C THR A 69 19.10 -31.05 -33.03
N LYS A 70 18.15 -31.39 -32.14
CA LYS A 70 16.80 -31.78 -32.49
C LYS A 70 15.84 -30.59 -32.39
N LEU A 71 14.81 -30.60 -33.22
CA LEU A 71 13.62 -29.78 -33.04
C LEU A 71 12.63 -30.58 -32.19
N LYS A 72 12.04 -29.98 -31.16
CA LYS A 72 11.14 -30.68 -30.25
C LYS A 72 9.87 -29.89 -29.96
N TYR A 73 8.74 -30.59 -29.90
CA TYR A 73 7.48 -30.09 -29.36
C TYR A 73 7.13 -30.91 -28.12
N LYS A 74 6.93 -30.27 -26.96
CA LYS A 74 6.61 -30.98 -25.71
C LYS A 74 7.59 -32.15 -25.41
N ASN A 75 8.88 -31.93 -25.65
CA ASN A 75 9.95 -32.94 -25.56
C ASN A 75 9.87 -34.13 -26.55
N VAL A 76 8.95 -34.12 -27.51
CA VAL A 76 8.85 -35.10 -28.60
C VAL A 76 9.62 -34.58 -29.81
N GLU A 77 10.38 -35.45 -30.46
CA GLU A 77 11.15 -35.12 -31.66
C GLU A 77 10.23 -34.72 -32.82
N PHE A 78 10.46 -33.52 -33.36
CA PHE A 78 9.71 -32.92 -34.45
C PHE A 78 10.57 -32.72 -35.71
N GLY A 79 11.89 -32.81 -35.57
CA GLY A 79 12.85 -32.70 -36.66
C GLY A 79 14.28 -32.65 -36.15
N GLN A 80 15.22 -32.39 -37.05
CA GLN A 80 16.65 -32.30 -36.76
C GLN A 80 17.30 -31.21 -37.62
N ILE A 81 18.29 -30.51 -37.05
CA ILE A 81 19.13 -29.59 -37.82
C ILE A 81 19.95 -30.39 -38.83
N ASP A 82 19.89 -29.97 -40.09
CA ASP A 82 20.68 -30.54 -41.18
C ASP A 82 22.02 -29.80 -41.28
N HIS A 83 21.99 -28.47 -41.43
CA HIS A 83 23.19 -27.63 -41.50
C HIS A 83 22.93 -26.22 -40.94
N ILE A 84 24.02 -25.54 -40.59
CA ILE A 84 24.02 -24.17 -40.05
C ILE A 84 24.99 -23.34 -40.90
N THR A 85 24.52 -22.21 -41.42
CA THR A 85 25.30 -21.26 -42.22
C THR A 85 25.14 -19.86 -41.66
N LEU A 86 26.04 -18.96 -42.05
CA LEU A 86 25.87 -17.52 -41.84
C LEU A 86 25.27 -16.92 -43.11
N ASN A 87 24.49 -15.86 -42.95
CA ASN A 87 24.04 -15.06 -44.09
C ASN A 87 25.22 -14.24 -44.68
N GLU A 88 25.01 -13.61 -45.84
CA GLU A 88 26.08 -12.93 -46.59
C GLU A 88 26.75 -11.79 -45.81
N ASP A 89 26.01 -11.08 -44.96
CA ASP A 89 26.52 -9.97 -44.14
C ASP A 89 27.04 -10.40 -42.76
N LEU A 90 27.03 -11.71 -42.47
CA LEU A 90 27.45 -12.32 -41.20
C LEU A 90 26.66 -11.87 -39.96
N SER A 91 25.54 -11.16 -40.13
CA SER A 91 24.72 -10.66 -39.01
C SER A 91 23.74 -11.69 -38.46
N GLN A 92 23.43 -12.74 -39.23
CA GLN A 92 22.45 -13.75 -38.88
C GLN A 92 22.94 -15.16 -39.18
N VAL A 93 22.53 -16.08 -38.31
CA VAL A 93 22.70 -17.51 -38.47
C VAL A 93 21.46 -18.08 -39.14
N ILE A 94 21.66 -18.80 -40.25
CA ILE A 94 20.63 -19.51 -40.99
C ILE A 94 20.72 -20.99 -40.63
N VAL A 95 19.68 -21.50 -39.97
CA VAL A 95 19.57 -22.90 -39.58
C VAL A 95 18.62 -23.62 -40.52
N THR A 96 19.12 -24.61 -41.25
CA THR A 96 18.28 -25.48 -42.09
C THR A 96 17.93 -26.75 -41.32
N ALA A 97 16.65 -27.04 -41.17
CA ALA A 97 16.16 -28.19 -40.41
C ALA A 97 15.22 -29.07 -41.25
N LYS A 98 15.38 -30.39 -41.12
CA LYS A 98 14.51 -31.41 -41.71
C LYS A 98 13.48 -31.84 -40.67
N LEU A 99 12.20 -31.76 -41.01
CA LEU A 99 11.11 -32.12 -40.08
C LEU A 99 10.62 -33.55 -40.30
N VAL A 100 9.84 -34.04 -39.34
CA VAL A 100 9.14 -35.32 -39.46
C VAL A 100 7.99 -35.23 -40.48
N LYS A 101 7.60 -36.37 -41.05
CA LYS A 101 6.46 -36.48 -41.95
C LYS A 101 5.17 -35.96 -41.28
N GLY A 102 4.43 -35.12 -42.00
CA GLY A 102 3.16 -34.55 -41.52
C GLY A 102 3.29 -33.26 -40.72
N ALA A 103 4.52 -32.76 -40.49
CA ALA A 103 4.80 -31.48 -39.84
C ALA A 103 4.26 -30.27 -40.62
N GLU A 104 4.07 -30.38 -41.94
CA GLU A 104 3.58 -29.33 -42.84
C GLU A 104 2.27 -28.67 -42.39
N ARG A 105 1.42 -29.43 -41.68
CA ARG A 105 0.13 -28.95 -41.17
C ARG A 105 0.26 -27.92 -40.03
N TYR A 106 1.45 -27.84 -39.46
CA TYR A 106 1.78 -27.00 -38.30
C TYR A 106 2.78 -25.89 -38.65
N LEU A 107 3.10 -25.73 -39.94
CA LEU A 107 4.02 -24.72 -40.42
C LEU A 107 3.25 -23.56 -41.04
N THR A 108 2.85 -22.60 -40.20
CA THR A 108 2.21 -21.37 -40.64
C THR A 108 3.06 -20.16 -40.29
N ASP A 109 2.77 -19.01 -40.89
CA ASP A 109 3.36 -17.70 -40.56
C ASP A 109 3.27 -17.32 -39.07
N LYS A 110 2.40 -18.00 -38.30
CA LYS A 110 2.25 -17.83 -36.85
C LYS A 110 3.03 -18.84 -36.01
N THR A 111 3.63 -19.87 -36.63
CA THR A 111 4.43 -20.88 -35.93
C THR A 111 5.73 -20.26 -35.42
N ARG A 112 6.03 -20.50 -34.15
CA ARG A 112 7.19 -19.88 -33.48
C ARG A 112 8.24 -20.94 -33.17
N PHE A 113 9.50 -20.55 -33.33
CA PHE A 113 10.67 -21.38 -33.00
C PHE A 113 11.58 -20.62 -32.05
N TRP A 114 12.20 -21.29 -31.09
CA TRP A 114 13.19 -20.69 -30.20
C TRP A 114 14.23 -21.69 -29.73
N VAL A 115 15.38 -21.21 -29.28
CA VAL A 115 16.42 -22.05 -28.70
C VAL A 115 16.17 -22.24 -27.20
N GLU A 116 15.89 -23.47 -26.81
CA GLU A 116 15.80 -23.88 -25.41
C GLU A 116 17.18 -24.31 -24.91
N ARG A 117 17.64 -23.65 -23.83
CA ARG A 117 18.94 -23.88 -23.18
C ARG A 117 18.83 -23.58 -21.69
N ALA A 118 19.77 -24.07 -20.90
CA ALA A 118 19.81 -23.86 -19.46
C ALA A 118 19.93 -22.36 -19.16
N ARG A 119 19.02 -21.83 -18.35
CA ARG A 119 19.01 -20.42 -17.93
C ARG A 119 18.80 -20.35 -16.42
N VAL A 120 19.54 -19.46 -15.80
CA VAL A 120 19.38 -19.10 -14.38
C VAL A 120 18.83 -17.68 -14.34
N SER A 121 17.61 -17.53 -13.84
CA SER A 121 16.96 -16.24 -13.61
C SER A 121 16.53 -16.16 -12.14
N ALA A 122 16.31 -14.95 -11.63
CA ALA A 122 15.89 -14.77 -10.24
C ALA A 122 14.60 -15.58 -9.95
N GLY A 123 14.69 -16.59 -9.09
CA GLY A 123 13.55 -17.42 -8.67
C GLY A 123 13.15 -18.59 -9.59
N GLN A 124 13.79 -18.79 -10.75
CA GLN A 124 13.52 -19.97 -11.60
C GLN A 124 14.78 -20.50 -12.30
N VAL A 125 14.91 -21.83 -12.30
CA VAL A 125 15.91 -22.55 -13.11
C VAL A 125 15.16 -23.28 -14.23
N SER A 126 15.45 -22.94 -15.48
CA SER A 126 14.81 -23.53 -16.66
C SER A 126 15.83 -24.23 -17.55
N GLY A 127 15.36 -25.18 -18.36
CA GLY A 127 16.21 -25.88 -19.32
C GLY A 127 17.26 -26.82 -18.69
N LEU A 128 17.08 -27.31 -17.46
CA LEU A 128 18.04 -28.22 -16.80
C LEU A 128 18.35 -29.49 -17.61
N SER A 129 17.39 -29.99 -18.40
CA SER A 129 17.59 -31.11 -19.31
C SER A 129 18.66 -30.84 -20.37
N THR A 130 18.91 -29.58 -20.71
CA THR A 130 19.89 -29.18 -21.72
C THR A 130 21.33 -29.19 -21.20
N LEU A 131 21.53 -29.21 -19.88
CA LEU A 131 22.88 -29.40 -19.30
C LEU A 131 23.48 -30.77 -19.65
N PHE A 132 22.62 -31.78 -19.84
CA PHE A 132 23.03 -33.14 -20.19
C PHE A 132 22.84 -33.45 -21.69
N ALA A 133 21.71 -33.04 -22.28
CA ALA A 133 21.34 -33.39 -23.65
C ALA A 133 21.75 -32.37 -24.71
N GLY A 134 22.30 -31.21 -24.31
CA GLY A 134 22.56 -30.07 -25.19
C GLY A 134 21.31 -29.21 -25.44
N ALA A 135 21.51 -28.03 -26.04
CA ALA A 135 20.42 -27.15 -26.43
C ALA A 135 19.60 -27.76 -27.58
N TYR A 136 18.34 -27.37 -27.66
CA TYR A 136 17.44 -27.83 -28.72
C TYR A 136 16.54 -26.70 -29.20
N ILE A 137 15.98 -26.84 -30.41
CA ILE A 137 15.02 -25.87 -30.93
C ILE A 137 13.62 -26.33 -30.54
N ALA A 138 12.91 -25.53 -29.76
CA ALA A 138 11.51 -25.75 -29.45
C ALA A 138 10.61 -25.13 -30.53
N ILE A 139 9.44 -25.73 -30.74
CA ILE A 139 8.41 -25.25 -31.67
C ILE A 139 7.10 -25.02 -30.91
N ASP A 140 6.40 -23.95 -31.25
CA ASP A 140 5.01 -23.71 -30.88
C ASP A 140 4.14 -23.75 -32.16
N PRO A 141 3.54 -24.91 -32.47
CA PRO A 141 2.84 -25.14 -33.73
C PRO A 141 1.48 -24.45 -33.75
N VAL A 142 1.17 -23.77 -34.86
CA VAL A 142 -0.14 -23.15 -35.10
C VAL A 142 -0.72 -23.71 -36.40
N THR A 143 -1.99 -24.15 -36.37
CA THR A 143 -2.67 -24.72 -37.57
C THR A 143 -3.34 -23.65 -38.43
N GLU A 144 -3.58 -22.47 -37.86
CA GLU A 144 -4.16 -21.32 -38.55
C GLU A 144 -3.08 -20.42 -39.14
N GLY A 145 -3.35 -19.82 -40.30
CA GLY A 145 -2.43 -18.91 -40.99
C GLY A 145 -2.04 -19.38 -42.38
N GLN A 146 -1.11 -18.66 -42.99
CA GLN A 146 -0.56 -19.02 -44.31
C GLN A 146 0.62 -19.97 -44.13
N ARG A 147 0.74 -20.98 -45.01
CA ARG A 147 1.88 -21.91 -44.95
C ARG A 147 3.20 -21.17 -45.14
N ALA A 148 4.17 -21.44 -44.28
CA ALA A 148 5.49 -20.83 -44.31
C ALA A 148 6.58 -21.90 -44.14
N TYR A 149 7.74 -21.69 -44.76
CA TYR A 149 8.92 -22.55 -44.63
C TYR A 149 10.18 -21.79 -44.18
N ALA A 150 10.07 -20.46 -44.06
CA ALA A 150 11.10 -19.58 -43.57
C ALA A 150 10.60 -18.87 -42.33
N PHE A 151 11.37 -18.92 -41.24
CA PHE A 151 10.96 -18.46 -39.92
C PHE A 151 12.05 -17.59 -39.29
N LYS A 152 11.63 -16.61 -38.52
CA LYS A 152 12.50 -15.89 -37.60
C LYS A 152 12.44 -16.56 -36.23
N GLY A 153 13.57 -17.05 -35.76
CA GLY A 153 13.71 -17.64 -34.43
C GLY A 153 13.64 -16.58 -33.33
N LEU A 154 13.07 -16.96 -32.19
CA LEU A 154 13.05 -16.16 -30.97
C LEU A 154 14.26 -16.52 -30.11
N GLU A 155 14.97 -15.51 -29.62
CA GLU A 155 16.13 -15.68 -28.71
C GLU A 155 15.70 -16.06 -27.28
N THR A 156 14.49 -15.64 -26.90
CA THR A 156 13.88 -15.95 -25.60
C THR A 156 12.66 -16.82 -25.80
N PRO A 157 12.50 -17.91 -25.01
CA PRO A 157 11.29 -18.70 -25.01
C PRO A 157 10.08 -17.79 -24.85
N PRO A 158 9.03 -17.97 -25.67
CA PRO A 158 7.79 -17.29 -25.41
C PRO A 158 7.34 -17.72 -24.02
N PRO A 159 6.98 -16.76 -23.14
CA PRO A 159 6.57 -17.08 -21.77
C PRO A 159 5.34 -18.01 -21.75
N ILE A 160 4.56 -18.03 -22.84
CA ILE A 160 3.33 -18.80 -23.02
C ILE A 160 3.19 -19.24 -24.49
N THR A 161 2.96 -20.54 -24.66
CA THR A 161 2.68 -21.21 -25.94
C THR A 161 1.22 -21.05 -26.35
N ALA A 162 0.92 -21.20 -27.64
CA ALA A 162 -0.43 -20.97 -28.18
C ALA A 162 -1.48 -21.94 -27.61
N ASP A 163 -1.04 -23.09 -27.10
CA ASP A 163 -1.89 -24.15 -26.56
C ASP A 163 -2.28 -23.96 -25.08
N THR A 164 -1.74 -22.95 -24.39
CA THR A 164 -2.07 -22.72 -22.98
C THR A 164 -3.38 -21.92 -22.87
N PRO A 165 -4.47 -22.50 -22.33
CA PRO A 165 -5.74 -21.80 -22.20
C PRO A 165 -5.68 -20.75 -21.08
N GLY A 166 -6.30 -19.60 -21.32
CA GLY A 166 -6.37 -18.47 -20.39
C GLY A 166 -6.47 -17.12 -21.10
N SER A 167 -6.40 -16.04 -20.32
CA SER A 167 -6.58 -14.68 -20.82
C SER A 167 -5.37 -13.81 -20.54
N ARG A 168 -5.09 -12.87 -21.47
CA ARG A 168 -4.03 -11.86 -21.34
C ARG A 168 -4.63 -10.56 -20.84
N PHE A 169 -3.95 -9.86 -19.95
CA PHE A 169 -4.32 -8.52 -19.50
C PHE A 169 -3.09 -7.61 -19.50
N THR A 170 -3.33 -6.30 -19.56
CA THR A 170 -2.25 -5.30 -19.49
C THR A 170 -2.39 -4.53 -18.19
N LEU A 171 -1.31 -4.40 -17.44
CA LEU A 171 -1.23 -3.58 -16.25
C LEU A 171 -0.41 -2.33 -16.56
N ARG A 172 -0.83 -1.18 -16.03
CA ARG A 172 -0.11 0.09 -16.12
C ARG A 172 0.36 0.52 -14.74
N ALA A 173 1.62 0.90 -14.63
CA ALA A 173 2.25 1.40 -13.41
C ALA A 173 3.20 2.56 -13.72
N ALA A 174 3.48 3.41 -12.74
CA ALA A 174 4.51 4.44 -12.87
C ALA A 174 5.93 3.85 -12.98
N GLU A 175 6.15 2.67 -12.39
CA GLU A 175 7.44 1.97 -12.39
C GLU A 175 7.24 0.44 -12.44
N LEU A 176 8.27 -0.29 -12.88
CA LEU A 176 8.23 -1.76 -12.96
C LEU A 176 8.32 -2.43 -11.58
N GLY A 177 9.01 -1.79 -10.63
CA GLY A 177 9.31 -2.37 -9.32
C GLY A 177 10.22 -3.61 -9.43
N SER A 178 9.95 -4.63 -8.62
CA SER A 178 10.67 -5.92 -8.62
C SER A 178 10.05 -6.97 -9.54
N LEU A 179 9.20 -6.56 -10.49
CA LEU A 179 8.56 -7.47 -11.44
C LEU A 179 9.50 -7.78 -12.60
N ASP A 180 9.55 -9.05 -13.01
CA ASP A 180 10.28 -9.51 -14.19
C ASP A 180 9.43 -10.51 -14.99
N ILE A 181 9.91 -10.91 -16.17
CA ILE A 181 9.28 -11.95 -16.97
C ILE A 181 9.26 -13.25 -16.17
N GLY A 182 8.07 -13.84 -15.99
CA GLY A 182 7.86 -15.03 -15.17
C GLY A 182 7.47 -14.75 -13.71
N SER A 183 7.47 -13.47 -13.26
CA SER A 183 6.94 -13.11 -11.95
C SER A 183 5.51 -13.61 -11.79
N PRO A 184 5.16 -14.25 -10.65
CA PRO A 184 3.86 -14.88 -10.46
C PRO A 184 2.73 -13.86 -10.30
N VAL A 185 1.55 -14.22 -10.81
CA VAL A 185 0.28 -13.54 -10.55
C VAL A 185 -0.54 -14.38 -9.57
N TYR A 186 -1.00 -13.76 -8.48
CA TYR A 186 -1.68 -14.40 -7.38
C TYR A 186 -3.15 -13.97 -7.27
N PHE A 187 -4.01 -14.93 -6.97
CA PHE A 187 -5.36 -14.70 -6.47
C PHE A 187 -5.47 -15.38 -5.12
N ARG A 188 -5.79 -14.64 -4.04
CA ARG A 188 -5.85 -15.17 -2.66
C ARG A 188 -4.62 -16.02 -2.27
N ALA A 189 -3.43 -15.53 -2.62
CA ALA A 189 -2.12 -16.19 -2.42
C ALA A 189 -1.88 -17.50 -3.22
N ILE A 190 -2.77 -17.85 -4.15
CA ILE A 190 -2.59 -18.98 -5.07
C ILE A 190 -2.04 -18.44 -6.38
N LYS A 191 -0.96 -19.04 -6.90
CA LYS A 191 -0.41 -18.66 -8.22
C LYS A 191 -1.39 -19.09 -9.30
N VAL A 192 -1.93 -18.13 -10.04
CA VAL A 192 -2.92 -18.33 -11.12
C VAL A 192 -2.42 -17.87 -12.48
N GLY A 193 -1.24 -17.25 -12.53
CA GLY A 193 -0.68 -16.69 -13.76
C GLY A 193 0.75 -16.21 -13.60
N GLN A 194 1.21 -15.45 -14.60
CA GLN A 194 2.54 -14.86 -14.59
C GLN A 194 2.65 -13.63 -15.50
N VAL A 195 3.65 -12.79 -15.23
CA VAL A 195 4.09 -11.70 -16.10
C VAL A 195 4.72 -12.30 -17.36
N THR A 196 4.30 -11.82 -18.53
CA THR A 196 4.74 -12.30 -19.84
C THR A 196 5.72 -11.35 -20.52
N SER A 197 5.52 -10.04 -20.39
CA SER A 197 6.43 -9.04 -20.94
C SER A 197 6.18 -7.71 -20.25
N TYR A 198 7.14 -6.80 -20.34
CA TYR A 198 6.96 -5.41 -19.97
C TYR A 198 7.67 -4.51 -20.97
N ARG A 199 7.21 -3.27 -21.09
CA ARG A 199 7.85 -2.23 -21.88
C ARG A 199 7.59 -0.86 -21.26
N LEU A 200 8.51 0.07 -21.45
CA LEU A 200 8.22 1.48 -21.22
C LEU A 200 7.18 1.93 -22.25
N ALA A 201 6.10 2.56 -21.80
CA ALA A 201 5.10 3.14 -22.70
C ALA A 201 5.73 4.28 -23.51
N ASN A 202 5.17 4.57 -24.67
CA ASN A 202 5.75 5.55 -25.61
C ASN A 202 5.82 6.98 -25.03
N ASN A 203 5.05 7.26 -23.98
CA ASN A 203 5.07 8.53 -23.25
C ASN A 203 6.29 8.68 -22.32
N GLY A 204 7.03 7.61 -22.05
CA GLY A 204 8.17 7.58 -21.12
C GLY A 204 7.80 7.73 -19.64
N GLN A 205 6.50 7.76 -19.31
CA GLN A 205 6.01 8.00 -17.94
C GLN A 205 5.46 6.73 -17.27
N ASP A 206 4.94 5.80 -18.07
CA ASP A 206 4.32 4.58 -17.57
C ASP A 206 5.06 3.34 -18.05
N VAL A 207 4.99 2.27 -17.28
CA VAL A 207 5.38 0.92 -17.66
C VAL A 207 4.13 0.11 -17.98
N GLU A 208 4.10 -0.49 -19.17
CA GLU A 208 3.08 -1.46 -19.56
C GLU A 208 3.58 -2.87 -19.28
N ILE A 209 2.87 -3.59 -18.41
CA ILE A 209 3.20 -4.94 -17.97
C ILE A 209 2.11 -5.88 -18.47
N LYS A 210 2.45 -6.79 -19.37
CA LYS A 210 1.50 -7.80 -19.87
C LYS A 210 1.52 -9.02 -18.97
N ILE A 211 0.38 -9.38 -18.43
CA ILE A 211 0.19 -10.59 -17.64
C ILE A 211 -0.68 -11.60 -18.39
N PHE A 212 -0.58 -12.86 -17.99
CA PHE A 212 -1.49 -13.89 -18.39
C PHE A 212 -1.97 -14.66 -17.17
N ILE A 213 -3.26 -14.97 -17.17
CA ILE A 213 -3.91 -15.74 -16.13
C ILE A 213 -4.44 -17.01 -16.77
N ASN A 214 -4.07 -18.15 -16.21
CA ASN A 214 -4.44 -19.47 -16.73
C ASN A 214 -5.93 -19.72 -16.54
N ALA A 215 -6.58 -20.37 -17.51
CA ALA A 215 -7.92 -20.91 -17.32
C ALA A 215 -7.91 -22.00 -16.23
N PRO A 216 -8.95 -22.11 -15.38
CA PRO A 216 -10.19 -21.32 -15.39
C PRO A 216 -10.14 -20.03 -14.56
N HIS A 217 -8.97 -19.66 -14.03
CA HIS A 217 -8.82 -18.52 -13.10
C HIS A 217 -8.94 -17.16 -13.78
N ASP A 218 -8.82 -17.10 -15.10
CA ASP A 218 -9.02 -15.88 -15.87
C ASP A 218 -10.44 -15.31 -15.75
N GLN A 219 -11.44 -16.17 -15.50
CA GLN A 219 -12.82 -15.78 -15.24
C GLN A 219 -13.01 -15.01 -13.91
N LEU A 220 -11.99 -15.00 -13.04
CA LEU A 220 -12.01 -14.25 -11.77
C LEU A 220 -11.65 -12.77 -11.96
N VAL A 221 -11.24 -12.38 -13.17
CA VAL A 221 -10.93 -11.00 -13.52
C VAL A 221 -12.17 -10.34 -14.11
N HIS A 222 -12.69 -9.36 -13.38
CA HIS A 222 -13.84 -8.54 -13.73
C HIS A 222 -13.39 -7.10 -14.02
N ALA A 223 -14.28 -6.30 -14.61
CA ALA A 223 -13.99 -4.91 -14.93
C ALA A 223 -13.61 -4.05 -13.69
N ASP A 224 -14.06 -4.46 -12.50
CA ASP A 224 -13.78 -3.82 -11.21
C ASP A 224 -12.62 -4.45 -10.44
N THR A 225 -11.95 -5.47 -11.00
CA THR A 225 -10.76 -6.08 -10.39
C THR A 225 -9.66 -5.04 -10.15
N ARG A 226 -8.97 -5.19 -9.03
CA ARG A 226 -7.85 -4.33 -8.61
C ARG A 226 -6.59 -5.16 -8.47
N PHE A 227 -5.53 -4.73 -9.15
CA PHE A 227 -4.22 -5.38 -9.14
C PHE A 227 -3.24 -4.57 -8.30
N TRP A 228 -2.45 -5.20 -7.44
CA TRP A 228 -1.37 -4.52 -6.71
C TRP A 228 -0.07 -5.30 -6.79
N ASN A 229 1.04 -4.58 -6.61
CA ASN A 229 2.34 -5.19 -6.45
C ASN A 229 2.37 -5.92 -5.09
N ALA A 230 2.56 -7.24 -5.14
CA ALA A 230 2.61 -8.11 -3.96
C ALA A 230 4.06 -8.33 -3.48
N SER A 231 4.99 -7.51 -3.95
CA SER A 231 6.41 -7.57 -3.63
C SER A 231 6.78 -6.51 -2.59
N GLY A 232 7.71 -6.86 -1.71
CA GLY A 232 8.23 -5.94 -0.68
C GLY A 232 7.50 -6.03 0.66
N LEU A 233 8.16 -5.52 1.69
CA LEU A 233 7.62 -5.39 3.03
C LEU A 233 6.95 -4.02 3.16
N ASP A 234 5.62 -3.99 3.28
CA ASP A 234 4.88 -2.75 3.54
C ASP A 234 4.80 -2.53 5.06
N VAL A 235 5.62 -1.62 5.57
CA VAL A 235 5.58 -1.18 6.97
C VAL A 235 4.98 0.21 7.01
N THR A 236 3.71 0.28 7.38
CA THR A 236 3.04 1.56 7.63
C THR A 236 3.12 1.89 9.11
N LEU A 237 3.61 3.09 9.41
CA LEU A 237 3.57 3.67 10.75
C LEU A 237 2.54 4.80 10.75
N ASP A 238 1.45 4.61 11.47
CA ASP A 238 0.39 5.61 11.59
C ASP A 238 0.09 5.93 13.06
N ALA A 239 -0.92 6.78 13.27
CA ALA A 239 -1.39 7.13 14.60
C ALA A 239 -1.87 5.92 15.41
N SER A 240 -2.33 4.85 14.76
CA SER A 240 -2.80 3.60 15.39
C SER A 240 -1.65 2.64 15.73
N GLY A 241 -0.44 2.87 15.21
CA GLY A 241 0.76 2.13 15.58
C GLY A 241 1.54 1.61 14.37
N VAL A 242 2.28 0.52 14.57
CA VAL A 242 2.99 -0.17 13.48
C VAL A 242 2.06 -1.23 12.91
N LYS A 243 1.67 -1.05 11.65
CA LYS A 243 0.97 -2.07 10.88
C LYS A 243 1.93 -2.67 9.86
N ILE A 244 2.12 -3.98 9.94
CA ILE A 244 2.97 -4.75 9.04
C ILE A 244 2.05 -5.64 8.21
N ASP A 245 1.83 -5.26 6.95
CA ASP A 245 1.12 -6.11 6.00
C ASP A 245 2.17 -6.97 5.28
N THR A 246 2.37 -8.21 5.73
CA THR A 246 3.29 -9.14 5.09
C THR A 246 2.55 -9.94 4.01
N ALA A 247 3.04 -9.87 2.77
CA ALA A 247 2.72 -10.90 1.78
C ALA A 247 3.34 -12.26 2.22
N SER A 248 2.89 -13.36 1.62
CA SER A 248 3.49 -14.69 1.84
C SER A 248 5.02 -14.60 1.74
N VAL A 249 5.75 -15.31 2.61
CA VAL A 249 7.23 -15.34 2.61
C VAL A 249 7.81 -15.70 1.23
N VAL A 250 7.08 -16.48 0.43
CA VAL A 250 7.45 -16.80 -0.96
C VAL A 250 7.32 -15.58 -1.89
N SER A 251 6.28 -14.76 -1.72
CA SER A 251 6.05 -13.52 -2.48
C SER A 251 7.07 -12.42 -2.15
N LEU A 252 7.58 -12.39 -0.90
CA LEU A 252 8.65 -11.46 -0.49
C LEU A 252 9.99 -11.73 -1.19
N MET A 253 10.28 -12.98 -1.58
CA MET A 253 11.56 -13.34 -2.22
C MET A 253 11.56 -13.28 -3.75
N ILE A 254 10.44 -13.65 -4.40
CA ILE A 254 10.36 -13.72 -5.88
C ILE A 254 9.63 -12.49 -6.46
N GLY A 255 8.93 -11.72 -5.62
CA GLY A 255 8.02 -10.68 -6.07
C GLY A 255 6.80 -11.26 -6.80
N GLY A 256 5.85 -10.39 -7.17
CA GLY A 256 4.68 -10.79 -7.94
C GLY A 256 3.58 -9.74 -7.96
N VAL A 257 2.52 -10.06 -8.69
CA VAL A 257 1.29 -9.27 -8.75
C VAL A 257 0.19 -10.04 -8.03
N ALA A 258 -0.64 -9.37 -7.24
CA ALA A 258 -1.86 -9.96 -6.70
C ALA A 258 -3.08 -9.17 -7.14
N PHE A 259 -4.24 -9.84 -7.17
CA PHE A 259 -5.50 -9.17 -7.46
C PHE A 259 -6.65 -9.66 -6.60
N GLU A 260 -7.66 -8.79 -6.46
CA GLU A 260 -8.94 -9.10 -5.84
C GLU A 260 -10.06 -8.35 -6.58
N THR A 261 -11.23 -8.97 -6.59
CA THR A 261 -12.47 -8.36 -7.10
C THR A 261 -13.30 -7.97 -5.88
N PRO A 262 -13.62 -6.67 -5.69
CA PRO A 262 -14.39 -6.21 -4.54
C PRO A 262 -15.75 -6.92 -4.45
N VAL A 263 -16.22 -7.17 -3.24
CA VAL A 263 -17.58 -7.68 -3.04
C VAL A 263 -18.54 -6.48 -3.09
N SER A 264 -19.27 -6.34 -4.19
CA SER A 264 -20.34 -5.35 -4.36
C SER A 264 -21.69 -6.07 -4.57
N LEU A 265 -22.79 -5.32 -4.42
CA LEU A 265 -24.15 -5.81 -4.68
C LEU A 265 -24.39 -6.13 -6.18
N GLU A 266 -23.56 -5.55 -7.05
CA GLU A 266 -23.54 -5.80 -8.49
C GLU A 266 -22.12 -6.19 -8.90
N THR A 267 -21.84 -7.49 -9.00
CA THR A 267 -20.53 -7.97 -9.46
C THR A 267 -20.33 -7.53 -10.90
N GLY A 268 -19.23 -6.83 -11.19
CA GLY A 268 -18.93 -6.35 -12.54
C GLY A 268 -18.89 -7.50 -13.57
N GLN A 269 -19.09 -7.20 -14.85
CA GLN A 269 -18.94 -8.21 -15.90
C GLN A 269 -17.48 -8.70 -15.99
N PRO A 270 -17.23 -9.97 -16.40
CA PRO A 270 -15.89 -10.46 -16.69
C PRO A 270 -15.17 -9.50 -17.63
N ALA A 271 -13.90 -9.23 -17.35
CA ALA A 271 -13.13 -8.31 -18.16
C ALA A 271 -12.76 -8.96 -19.51
N GLU A 272 -12.93 -8.20 -20.59
CA GLU A 272 -12.50 -8.64 -21.91
C GLU A 272 -10.98 -8.87 -21.95
N PRO A 273 -10.49 -9.86 -22.73
CA PRO A 273 -9.07 -10.05 -22.92
C PRO A 273 -8.39 -8.77 -23.42
N SER A 274 -7.18 -8.51 -22.91
CA SER A 274 -6.35 -7.32 -23.17
C SER A 274 -6.85 -6.02 -22.53
N THR A 275 -7.85 -6.07 -21.66
CA THR A 275 -8.24 -4.91 -20.84
C THR A 275 -7.04 -4.37 -20.05
N VAL A 276 -6.97 -3.03 -19.95
CA VAL A 276 -5.90 -2.32 -19.24
C VAL A 276 -6.35 -2.03 -17.82
N PHE A 277 -5.58 -2.48 -16.83
CA PHE A 277 -5.79 -2.21 -15.41
C PHE A 277 -4.66 -1.36 -14.84
N GLN A 278 -4.95 -0.60 -13.78
CA GLN A 278 -3.91 0.03 -12.98
C GLN A 278 -3.29 -1.01 -12.03
N LEU A 279 -1.96 -1.04 -11.96
CA LEU A 279 -1.21 -1.74 -10.92
C LEU A 279 -0.93 -0.75 -9.78
N TYR A 280 -1.52 -1.02 -8.62
CA TYR A 280 -1.32 -0.22 -7.41
C TYR A 280 0.00 -0.61 -6.72
N PRO A 281 0.67 0.33 -6.02
CA PRO A 281 1.92 0.05 -5.33
C PRO A 281 1.81 -1.03 -4.25
N ASN A 282 0.68 -1.06 -3.53
CA ASN A 282 0.40 -2.04 -2.49
C ASN A 282 -1.12 -2.23 -2.33
N ARG A 283 -1.52 -3.18 -1.48
CA ARG A 283 -2.93 -3.48 -1.22
C ARG A 283 -3.66 -2.33 -0.52
N GLN A 284 -2.96 -1.55 0.31
CA GLN A 284 -3.54 -0.45 1.07
C GLN A 284 -4.03 0.67 0.14
N SER A 285 -3.27 0.98 -0.93
CA SER A 285 -3.65 1.98 -1.94
C SER A 285 -4.97 1.65 -2.66
N ILE A 286 -5.39 0.39 -2.70
CA ILE A 286 -6.69 0.00 -3.29
C ILE A 286 -7.86 0.40 -2.38
N LYS A 287 -7.70 0.27 -1.06
CA LYS A 287 -8.74 0.60 -0.07
C LYS A 287 -8.98 2.09 0.08
N GLU A 288 -7.97 2.89 -0.19
CA GLU A 288 -8.03 4.36 -0.14
C GLU A 288 -8.65 4.97 -1.41
N GLY A 289 -8.71 4.19 -2.51
CA GLY A 289 -9.33 4.57 -3.78
C GLY A 289 -10.79 4.14 -3.96
N SER A 290 -11.40 3.43 -3.01
CA SER A 290 -12.75 2.85 -3.16
C SER A 290 -13.91 3.79 -2.79
N TYR A 291 -13.63 5.02 -2.34
CA TYR A 291 -14.65 6.01 -1.99
C TYR A 291 -14.75 7.05 -3.10
N VAL A 292 -15.93 7.14 -3.72
CA VAL A 292 -16.16 7.82 -5.00
C VAL A 292 -16.39 9.31 -4.79
N ARG A 293 -16.89 9.72 -3.61
CA ARG A 293 -17.20 11.14 -3.33
C ARG A 293 -16.29 11.73 -2.26
N LYS A 294 -15.30 12.50 -2.71
CA LYS A 294 -14.35 13.24 -1.87
C LYS A 294 -14.71 14.72 -1.83
N SER A 295 -14.69 15.31 -0.64
CA SER A 295 -14.83 16.76 -0.43
C SER A 295 -13.55 17.32 0.16
N TYR A 296 -12.99 18.34 -0.47
CA TYR A 296 -11.74 18.98 -0.03
C TYR A 296 -12.01 20.21 0.82
N TRP A 297 -11.24 20.38 1.90
CA TRP A 297 -11.39 21.49 2.85
C TRP A 297 -10.02 22.02 3.25
N LEU A 298 -9.97 23.33 3.49
CA LEU A 298 -8.74 24.01 3.92
C LEU A 298 -8.82 24.34 5.40
N LEU A 299 -7.76 23.99 6.14
CA LEU A 299 -7.60 24.30 7.56
C LEU A 299 -6.41 25.23 7.73
N HIS A 300 -6.57 26.31 8.49
CA HIS A 300 -5.46 27.20 8.82
C HIS A 300 -5.02 27.00 10.26
N PHE A 301 -3.77 26.58 10.46
CA PHE A 301 -3.16 26.51 11.77
C PHE A 301 -2.15 27.63 11.95
N THR A 302 -2.13 28.23 13.15
CA THR A 302 -1.16 29.26 13.55
C THR A 302 -0.04 28.70 14.42
N SER A 303 -0.18 27.46 14.88
CA SER A 303 0.80 26.77 15.72
C SER A 303 1.48 25.63 14.97
N SER A 304 2.54 25.09 15.59
CA SER A 304 3.35 24.02 15.01
C SER A 304 2.51 22.82 14.60
N VAL A 305 2.62 22.41 13.34
CA VAL A 305 2.04 21.16 12.83
C VAL A 305 3.03 19.98 12.88
N ARG A 306 4.09 20.09 13.68
CA ARG A 306 5.11 19.05 13.80
C ARG A 306 4.48 17.73 14.25
N GLY A 307 4.68 16.68 13.45
CA GLY A 307 4.06 15.36 13.66
C GLY A 307 2.86 15.11 12.75
N LEU A 308 2.35 16.14 12.06
CA LEU A 308 1.37 15.98 11.01
C LEU A 308 2.06 15.63 9.68
N THR A 309 1.57 14.61 8.99
CA THR A 309 2.08 14.17 7.69
C THR A 309 0.96 14.12 6.66
N VAL A 310 1.32 14.18 5.37
CA VAL A 310 0.38 13.83 4.30
C VAL A 310 -0.06 12.37 4.50
N GLY A 311 -1.36 12.11 4.36
CA GLY A 311 -2.00 10.84 4.68
C GLY A 311 -2.45 10.69 6.14
N ALA A 312 -2.11 11.63 7.04
CA ALA A 312 -2.59 11.59 8.43
C ALA A 312 -4.13 11.59 8.46
N PRO A 313 -4.76 10.78 9.34
CA PRO A 313 -6.20 10.62 9.32
C PRO A 313 -6.92 11.90 9.76
N VAL A 314 -8.07 12.14 9.13
CA VAL A 314 -9.06 13.10 9.59
C VAL A 314 -10.15 12.31 10.28
N GLU A 315 -10.40 12.61 11.53
CA GLU A 315 -11.33 11.89 12.38
C GLU A 315 -12.47 12.79 12.85
N TYR A 316 -13.64 12.20 13.07
CA TYR A 316 -14.73 12.83 13.80
C TYR A 316 -15.09 11.94 14.97
N ARG A 317 -14.86 12.42 16.20
CA ARG A 317 -15.07 11.64 17.44
C ARG A 317 -14.40 10.26 17.41
N GLY A 318 -13.16 10.21 16.92
CA GLY A 318 -12.36 8.97 16.82
C GLY A 318 -12.70 8.05 15.64
N ILE A 319 -13.58 8.46 14.72
CA ILE A 319 -13.89 7.71 13.51
C ILE A 319 -13.20 8.37 12.32
N ARG A 320 -12.34 7.65 11.61
CA ARG A 320 -11.68 8.14 10.38
C ARG A 320 -12.70 8.39 9.28
N ILE A 321 -12.81 9.64 8.87
CA ILE A 321 -13.70 10.16 7.81
C ILE A 321 -12.93 10.74 6.62
N GLY A 322 -11.60 10.77 6.69
CA GLY A 322 -10.78 11.37 5.65
C GLY A 322 -9.29 11.32 5.94
N GLN A 323 -8.52 12.17 5.26
CA GLN A 323 -7.07 12.28 5.45
C GLN A 323 -6.50 13.64 4.99
N VAL A 324 -5.30 13.95 5.46
CA VAL A 324 -4.51 15.12 5.04
C VAL A 324 -3.93 14.87 3.65
N ILE A 325 -4.05 15.86 2.76
CA ILE A 325 -3.62 15.79 1.37
C ILE A 325 -2.38 16.64 1.11
N ASP A 326 -2.32 17.82 1.69
CA ASP A 326 -1.19 18.73 1.49
C ASP A 326 -0.99 19.63 2.71
N ILE A 327 0.26 20.06 2.92
CA ILE A 327 0.66 20.95 4.02
C ILE A 327 1.61 21.98 3.42
N LYS A 328 1.27 23.27 3.54
CA LYS A 328 2.12 24.38 3.08
C LYS A 328 2.35 25.39 4.20
N LEU A 329 3.38 26.21 4.01
CA LEU A 329 3.66 27.37 4.84
C LEU A 329 3.39 28.62 4.00
N GLU A 330 2.47 29.45 4.47
CA GLU A 330 2.17 30.76 3.88
C GLU A 330 2.69 31.85 4.82
N LEU A 331 3.38 32.83 4.24
CA LEU A 331 3.86 34.01 4.95
C LEU A 331 2.99 35.20 4.50
N ASP A 332 2.12 35.67 5.39
CA ASP A 332 1.40 36.92 5.15
C ASP A 332 2.37 38.09 5.39
N LEU A 333 2.84 38.70 4.31
CA LEU A 333 3.79 39.82 4.38
C LEU A 333 3.14 41.13 4.87
N ASN A 334 1.81 41.23 4.83
CA ASN A 334 1.10 42.42 5.31
C ASN A 334 0.93 42.38 6.84
N GLU A 335 0.57 41.21 7.36
CA GLU A 335 0.38 41.00 8.80
C GLU A 335 1.67 40.54 9.51
N VAL A 336 2.67 40.10 8.74
CA VAL A 336 3.92 39.46 9.24
C VAL A 336 3.60 38.23 10.10
N ILE A 337 2.62 37.43 9.66
CA ILE A 337 2.18 36.22 10.34
C ILE A 337 2.41 35.01 9.42
N ALA A 338 3.06 33.99 9.95
CA ALA A 338 3.15 32.69 9.30
C ALA A 338 1.87 31.89 9.57
N ARG A 339 1.23 31.42 8.50
CA ARG A 339 0.04 30.55 8.56
C ARG A 339 0.37 29.22 7.90
N ILE A 340 -0.20 28.15 8.43
CA ILE A 340 0.02 26.80 7.92
C ILE A 340 -1.31 26.29 7.36
N PRO A 341 -1.60 26.52 6.07
CA PRO A 341 -2.70 25.86 5.39
C PRO A 341 -2.46 24.36 5.27
N VAL A 342 -3.45 23.59 5.71
CA VAL A 342 -3.52 22.13 5.61
C VAL A 342 -4.74 21.79 4.78
N LEU A 343 -4.51 21.17 3.62
CA LEU A 343 -5.57 20.65 2.77
C LEU A 343 -5.96 19.25 3.24
N ILE A 344 -7.24 19.03 3.48
CA ILE A 344 -7.78 17.72 3.86
C ILE A 344 -8.83 17.25 2.85
N GLU A 345 -8.99 15.94 2.74
CA GLU A 345 -10.13 15.32 2.07
C GLU A 345 -11.04 14.63 3.09
N ILE A 346 -12.35 14.72 2.86
CA ILE A 346 -13.38 14.00 3.61
C ILE A 346 -14.11 13.08 2.63
N GLU A 347 -14.16 11.79 2.96
CA GLU A 347 -14.81 10.73 2.18
C GLU A 347 -16.30 10.68 2.57
N SER A 348 -17.15 11.27 1.73
CA SER A 348 -18.58 11.44 2.05
C SER A 348 -19.32 10.11 2.16
N ASP A 349 -18.83 9.07 1.48
CA ASP A 349 -19.43 7.72 1.49
C ASP A 349 -19.27 7.01 2.85
N ARG A 350 -18.38 7.49 3.74
CA ARG A 350 -18.27 7.00 5.12
C ARG A 350 -19.38 7.54 6.03
N LEU A 351 -20.11 8.57 5.60
CA LEU A 351 -21.14 9.23 6.38
C LEU A 351 -22.51 8.71 5.97
N ARG A 352 -23.15 7.95 6.85
CA ARG A 352 -24.55 7.56 6.68
C ARG A 352 -25.46 8.62 7.27
N TRP A 353 -26.16 9.34 6.39
CA TRP A 353 -27.14 10.36 6.77
C TRP A 353 -28.46 9.70 7.18
N ILE A 354 -28.96 10.03 8.37
CA ILE A 354 -30.27 9.58 8.85
C ILE A 354 -31.21 10.79 8.82
N GLY A 355 -32.32 10.71 8.07
CA GLY A 355 -33.31 11.78 7.89
C GLY A 355 -33.59 12.10 6.42
N ASN A 356 -34.20 13.26 6.15
CA ASN A 356 -34.51 13.74 4.79
C ASN A 356 -33.25 14.24 4.08
N ALA A 357 -32.32 13.34 3.76
CA ALA A 357 -31.23 13.64 2.84
C ALA A 357 -31.81 13.74 1.40
N PRO A 358 -31.41 14.76 0.61
CA PRO A 358 -31.84 14.87 -0.78
C PRO A 358 -31.33 13.69 -1.62
N ASP A 359 -31.98 13.46 -2.75
CA ASP A 359 -31.55 12.47 -3.73
C ASP A 359 -30.09 12.72 -4.16
N TYR A 360 -29.27 11.66 -4.12
CA TYR A 360 -27.83 11.73 -4.32
C TYR A 360 -27.44 11.95 -5.79
N ASP A 361 -28.38 11.84 -6.72
CA ASP A 361 -28.16 11.99 -8.16
C ASP A 361 -28.19 13.46 -8.63
N ASN A 362 -28.80 14.36 -7.85
CA ASN A 362 -28.79 15.79 -8.16
C ASN A 362 -27.64 16.51 -7.46
N GLU A 363 -26.49 16.59 -8.14
CA GLU A 363 -25.26 17.20 -7.61
C GLU A 363 -25.47 18.64 -7.08
N ARG A 364 -26.33 19.42 -7.73
CA ARG A 364 -26.58 20.83 -7.35
C ARG A 364 -27.35 20.93 -6.04
N GLU A 365 -28.35 20.08 -5.83
CA GLU A 365 -29.12 20.04 -4.59
C GLU A 365 -28.30 19.48 -3.45
N PHE A 366 -27.54 18.42 -3.71
CA PHE A 366 -26.63 17.82 -2.74
C PHE A 366 -25.59 18.83 -2.23
N LYS A 367 -24.96 19.61 -3.12
CA LYS A 367 -24.01 20.68 -2.72
C LYS A 367 -24.66 21.75 -1.86
N LYS A 368 -25.92 22.14 -2.14
CA LYS A 368 -26.66 23.11 -1.31
C LYS A 368 -26.95 22.55 0.08
N PHE A 369 -27.42 21.30 0.15
CA PHE A 369 -27.68 20.60 1.40
C PHE A 369 -26.41 20.48 2.25
N GLN A 370 -25.30 20.01 1.65
CA GLN A 370 -24.00 19.91 2.33
C GLN A 370 -23.57 21.27 2.87
N LYS A 371 -23.62 22.32 2.05
CA LYS A 371 -23.28 23.69 2.49
C LYS A 371 -24.11 24.13 3.69
N HIS A 372 -25.42 23.89 3.66
CA HIS A 372 -26.31 24.24 4.77
C HIS A 372 -25.96 23.46 6.05
N LEU A 373 -25.77 22.15 5.94
CA LEU A 373 -25.42 21.28 7.06
C LEU A 373 -24.10 21.69 7.72
N TRP A 374 -23.04 21.85 6.94
CA TRP A 374 -21.73 22.23 7.47
C TRP A 374 -21.77 23.60 8.15
N ASN A 375 -22.52 24.55 7.60
CA ASN A 375 -22.75 25.84 8.27
C ASN A 375 -23.47 25.67 9.62
N GLN A 376 -24.47 24.79 9.72
CA GLN A 376 -25.13 24.50 10.99
C GLN A 376 -24.20 23.82 11.99
N LEU A 377 -23.37 22.88 11.55
CA LEU A 377 -22.40 22.20 12.43
C LEU A 377 -21.37 23.18 12.99
N VAL A 378 -20.84 24.06 12.15
CA VAL A 378 -19.89 25.11 12.57
C VAL A 378 -20.54 26.13 13.50
N ALA A 379 -21.81 26.50 13.25
CA ALA A 379 -22.60 27.34 14.14
C ALA A 379 -22.86 26.69 15.50
N LYS A 380 -22.93 25.35 15.56
CA LYS A 380 -23.01 24.58 16.80
C LYS A 380 -21.65 24.34 17.49
N GLY A 381 -20.55 24.86 16.92
CA GLY A 381 -19.22 24.78 17.51
C GLY A 381 -18.27 23.77 16.86
N LEU A 382 -18.59 23.20 15.69
CA LEU A 382 -17.66 22.31 14.99
C LEU A 382 -16.33 23.03 14.66
N ARG A 383 -15.21 22.50 15.13
CA ARG A 383 -13.86 23.00 14.84
C ARG A 383 -12.93 21.86 14.49
N ALA A 384 -11.91 22.16 13.70
CA ALA A 384 -10.79 21.26 13.48
C ALA A 384 -9.68 21.57 14.51
N GLN A 385 -9.15 20.53 15.16
CA GLN A 385 -8.03 20.62 16.09
C GLN A 385 -6.97 19.60 15.70
N LEU A 386 -5.69 19.95 15.83
CA LEU A 386 -4.64 18.94 15.80
C LEU A 386 -4.52 18.28 17.16
N LYS A 387 -4.69 16.96 17.19
CA LYS A 387 -4.53 16.13 18.38
C LYS A 387 -3.42 15.12 18.17
N THR A 388 -2.75 14.72 19.25
CA THR A 388 -1.76 13.65 19.19
C THR A 388 -2.48 12.32 19.03
N GLY A 389 -2.34 11.70 17.86
CA GLY A 389 -2.90 10.38 17.60
C GLY A 389 -2.05 9.27 18.21
N ASN A 390 -0.72 9.44 18.23
CA ASN A 390 0.21 8.49 18.82
C ASN A 390 1.19 9.19 19.77
N LEU A 391 1.11 8.87 21.06
CA LEU A 391 1.95 9.46 22.11
C LEU A 391 3.42 9.02 22.01
N LEU A 392 3.70 7.85 21.42
CA LEU A 392 5.06 7.31 21.32
C LEU A 392 5.85 8.00 20.20
N THR A 393 5.22 8.21 19.05
CA THR A 393 5.87 8.79 17.87
C THR A 393 5.66 10.30 17.75
N GLY A 394 4.66 10.85 18.47
CA GLY A 394 4.24 12.24 18.32
C GLY A 394 3.44 12.50 17.03
N ALA A 395 2.94 11.46 16.37
CA ALA A 395 2.13 11.61 15.17
C ALA A 395 0.81 12.34 15.50
N LEU A 396 0.48 13.35 14.68
CA LEU A 396 -0.73 14.15 14.81
C LEU A 396 -1.82 13.65 13.88
N ILE A 397 -3.05 13.87 14.30
CA ILE A 397 -4.27 13.67 13.51
C ILE A 397 -5.05 14.99 13.43
N VAL A 398 -5.89 15.11 12.41
CA VAL A 398 -6.88 16.20 12.35
C VAL A 398 -8.17 15.69 12.97
N ASP A 399 -8.52 16.21 14.14
CA ASP A 399 -9.76 15.87 14.82
C ASP A 399 -10.82 16.95 14.55
N LEU A 400 -11.96 16.55 14.01
CA LEU A 400 -13.16 17.36 13.88
C LEU A 400 -14.09 17.04 15.05
N ASP A 401 -14.31 18.02 15.93
CA ASP A 401 -15.25 17.85 17.04
C ASP A 401 -16.01 19.15 17.32
N VAL A 402 -17.05 19.05 18.14
CA VAL A 402 -17.91 20.17 18.50
C VAL A 402 -17.46 20.73 19.84
N TYR A 403 -17.06 22.00 19.83
CA TYR A 403 -16.61 22.76 20.99
C TYR A 403 -17.69 23.79 21.35
N PRO A 404 -18.54 23.53 22.36
CA PRO A 404 -19.69 24.41 22.67
C PRO A 404 -19.29 25.84 23.03
N ASP A 405 -18.13 26.01 23.67
CA ASP A 405 -17.64 27.31 24.16
C ASP A 405 -16.72 28.02 23.15
N ALA A 406 -16.52 27.45 21.95
CA ALA A 406 -15.66 28.05 20.94
C ALA A 406 -16.30 29.35 20.39
N PRO A 407 -15.50 30.42 20.15
CA PRO A 407 -16.00 31.66 19.58
C PRO A 407 -16.73 31.42 18.26
N ALA A 408 -17.86 32.10 18.04
CA ALA A 408 -18.64 31.96 16.81
C ALA A 408 -17.77 32.29 15.57
N GLN A 409 -17.71 31.35 14.63
CA GLN A 409 -17.02 31.49 13.35
C GLN A 409 -17.87 30.90 12.24
N THR A 410 -17.59 31.27 11.00
CA THR A 410 -18.29 30.79 9.81
C THR A 410 -17.33 30.16 8.83
N ILE A 411 -17.82 29.22 8.03
CA ILE A 411 -17.05 28.67 6.92
C ILE A 411 -16.86 29.76 5.86
N VAL A 412 -15.62 29.96 5.43
CA VAL A 412 -15.31 30.88 4.32
C VAL A 412 -15.53 30.14 3.00
N TRP A 413 -16.65 30.43 2.35
CA TRP A 413 -17.00 29.89 1.04
C TRP A 413 -16.52 30.84 -0.07
N GLY A 414 -16.11 30.30 -1.23
CA GLY A 414 -15.80 31.09 -2.43
C GLY A 414 -14.32 31.23 -2.81
N LYS A 415 -13.41 30.60 -2.05
CA LYS A 415 -12.02 30.33 -2.48
C LYS A 415 -11.95 28.98 -3.20
N SER A 416 -10.76 28.59 -3.70
CA SER A 416 -10.53 27.30 -4.35
C SER A 416 -10.99 26.10 -3.51
N TYR A 417 -10.89 26.20 -2.18
CA TYR A 417 -11.44 25.25 -1.22
C TYR A 417 -12.16 26.00 -0.07
N PRO A 418 -13.27 25.46 0.47
CA PRO A 418 -13.93 26.03 1.65
C PRO A 418 -13.05 25.89 2.91
N GLU A 419 -13.01 26.94 3.73
CA GLU A 419 -12.18 26.95 4.95
C GLU A 419 -12.98 26.57 6.18
N LEU A 420 -12.57 25.50 6.87
CA LEU A 420 -13.14 25.12 8.15
C LEU A 420 -12.42 25.83 9.31
N PRO A 421 -13.18 26.41 10.25
CA PRO A 421 -12.65 26.95 11.49
C PRO A 421 -11.80 25.96 12.29
N THR A 422 -10.64 26.43 12.74
CA THR A 422 -9.68 25.66 13.55
C THR A 422 -9.61 26.19 14.99
N VAL A 423 -9.14 25.35 15.91
CA VAL A 423 -8.78 25.74 17.28
C VAL A 423 -7.33 25.34 17.59
N PRO A 424 -6.66 26.02 18.54
CA PRO A 424 -5.30 25.65 18.96
C PRO A 424 -5.21 24.22 19.46
N THR A 425 -4.01 23.66 19.50
CA THR A 425 -3.79 22.29 20.02
C THR A 425 -4.00 22.19 21.53
N SER A 426 -4.38 21.02 22.04
CA SER A 426 -4.66 20.83 23.48
C SER A 426 -3.46 21.13 24.37
N LEU A 427 -2.24 20.80 23.94
CA LEU A 427 -1.01 21.08 24.69
C LEU A 427 -0.73 22.59 24.78
N GLU A 428 -1.00 23.32 23.70
CA GLU A 428 -0.87 24.77 23.67
C GLU A 428 -1.90 25.45 24.57
N GLU A 429 -3.12 24.93 24.62
CA GLU A 429 -4.16 25.40 25.54
C GLU A 429 -3.74 25.24 27.01
N ILE A 430 -3.17 24.09 27.39
CA ILE A 430 -2.62 23.85 28.73
C ILE A 430 -1.51 24.86 29.04
N ARG A 431 -0.58 25.08 28.10
CA ARG A 431 0.49 26.07 28.26
C ARG A 431 -0.09 27.47 28.49
N ASN A 432 -1.06 27.88 27.68
CA ASN A 432 -1.69 29.20 27.77
C ASN A 432 -2.45 29.36 29.11
N VAL A 433 -3.11 28.31 29.60
CA VAL A 433 -3.72 28.30 30.93
C VAL A 433 -2.65 28.44 32.03
N LEU A 434 -1.54 27.69 31.95
CA LEU A 434 -0.46 27.76 32.93
C LEU A 434 0.18 29.16 32.98
N THR A 435 0.46 29.76 31.82
CA THR A 435 0.99 31.13 31.74
C THR A 435 0.04 32.12 32.40
N ARG A 436 -1.27 32.03 32.14
CA ARG A 436 -2.27 32.90 32.79
C ARG A 436 -2.33 32.72 34.30
N ILE A 437 -2.16 31.50 34.81
CA ILE A 437 -2.10 31.24 36.25
C ILE A 437 -0.83 31.85 36.85
N LEU A 438 0.33 31.67 36.21
CA LEU A 438 1.59 32.25 36.65
C LEU A 438 1.53 33.78 36.68
N GLU A 439 0.96 34.40 35.64
CA GLU A 439 0.74 35.85 35.58
C GLU A 439 -0.19 36.34 36.71
N LYS A 440 -1.27 35.60 37.01
CA LYS A 440 -2.16 35.93 38.14
C LYS A 440 -1.47 35.75 39.49
N LEU A 441 -0.62 34.73 39.63
CA LEU A 441 0.13 34.47 40.86
C LEU A 441 1.19 35.55 41.12
N GLN A 442 1.88 36.01 40.08
CA GLN A 442 2.84 37.12 40.16
C GLN A 442 2.19 38.46 40.54
N ARG A 443 0.89 38.62 40.30
CA ARG A 443 0.12 39.81 40.68
C ARG A 443 -0.40 39.77 42.12
N LEU A 444 -0.14 38.70 42.88
CA LEU A 444 -0.45 38.69 44.30
C LEU A 444 0.52 39.63 45.04
N PRO A 445 0.03 40.60 45.83
CA PRO A 445 0.89 41.54 46.54
C PRO A 445 1.49 40.89 47.80
N LEU A 446 2.40 39.94 47.62
CA LEU A 446 3.06 39.22 48.71
C LEU A 446 3.87 40.16 49.61
N GLU A 447 4.48 41.19 49.03
CA GLU A 447 5.17 42.24 49.77
C GLU A 447 4.22 43.08 50.64
N GLU A 448 3.02 43.43 50.16
CA GLU A 448 2.04 44.18 50.97
C GLU A 448 1.54 43.33 52.14
N ILE A 449 1.28 42.03 51.88
CA ILE A 449 0.92 41.07 52.92
C ILE A 449 2.04 40.94 53.97
N GLY A 450 3.30 40.87 53.54
CA GLY A 450 4.46 40.81 54.42
C GLY A 450 4.68 42.09 55.23
N GLU A 451 4.48 43.26 54.61
CA GLU A 451 4.52 44.56 55.25
C GLU A 451 3.43 44.70 56.32
N ASP A 452 2.19 44.33 56.00
CA ASP A 452 1.05 44.42 56.91
C ASP A 452 1.21 43.45 58.10
N LEU A 453 1.76 42.24 57.85
CA LEU A 453 2.15 41.30 58.92
C LEU A 453 3.26 41.87 59.81
N ARG A 454 4.30 42.46 59.21
CA ARG A 454 5.41 43.07 59.96
C ARG A 454 4.93 44.25 60.80
N LYS A 455 4.08 45.11 60.24
CA LYS A 455 3.41 46.21 60.95
C LYS A 455 2.58 45.68 62.10
N SER A 456 1.75 44.66 61.87
CA SER A 456 0.94 44.02 62.92
C SER A 456 1.79 43.40 64.04
N LEU A 457 2.91 42.75 63.71
CA LEU A 457 3.85 42.20 64.69
C LEU A 457 4.58 43.30 65.47
N ALA A 458 4.90 44.42 64.83
CA ALA A 458 5.47 45.59 65.49
C ALA A 458 4.45 46.22 66.46
N SER A 459 3.19 46.38 66.05
CA SER A 459 2.10 46.85 66.91
C SER A 459 1.91 45.93 68.11
N LEU A 460 1.87 44.60 67.90
CA LEU A 460 1.74 43.63 68.98
C LEU A 460 2.93 43.66 69.96
N ARG A 461 4.16 43.81 69.46
CA ARG A 461 5.35 44.00 70.30
C ARG A 461 5.30 45.30 71.09
N GLN A 462 4.82 46.37 70.48
CA GLN A 462 4.67 47.67 71.13
C GLN A 462 3.57 47.63 72.20
N THR A 463 2.43 47.02 71.91
CA THR A 463 1.37 46.76 72.90
C THR A 463 1.90 45.89 74.04
N ALA A 464 2.67 44.83 73.77
CA ALA A 464 3.27 44.00 74.82
C ALA A 464 4.27 44.78 75.70
N ALA A 465 5.11 45.63 75.09
CA ALA A 465 6.07 46.48 75.81
C ALA A 465 5.39 47.61 76.60
N GLU A 466 4.29 48.15 76.10
CA GLU A 466 3.45 49.11 76.84
C GLU A 466 2.65 48.43 77.95
N THR A 467 2.27 47.17 77.79
CA THR A 467 1.61 46.34 78.82
C THR A 467 2.52 46.10 80.04
N GLU A 468 3.83 45.98 79.85
CA GLU A 468 4.81 45.89 80.97
C GLU A 468 4.86 47.20 81.79
N LYS A 469 4.62 48.35 81.15
CA LYS A 469 4.49 49.66 81.81
C LYS A 469 3.07 49.96 82.33
N LEU A 470 2.04 49.27 81.83
CA LEU A 470 0.62 49.47 82.17
C LEU A 470 0.15 48.70 83.41
N THR A 471 1.04 48.12 84.22
CA THR A 471 0.67 47.52 85.51
C THR A 471 0.42 48.56 86.63
N ARG A 472 0.48 49.87 86.35
CA ARG A 472 0.21 50.91 87.36
C ARG A 472 -0.76 52.04 87.03
N THR A 473 -1.35 52.12 85.84
CA THR A 473 -2.46 53.04 85.60
C THR A 473 -3.43 52.45 84.60
N LEU A 474 -4.62 52.08 85.12
CA LEU A 474 -5.80 51.72 84.36
C LEU A 474 -6.18 52.90 83.46
N ASN A 475 -6.00 52.76 82.14
CA ASN A 475 -6.72 53.62 81.21
C ASN A 475 -7.18 52.84 79.96
N THR A 476 -8.46 52.97 79.67
CA THR A 476 -9.28 52.16 78.75
C THR A 476 -9.21 52.63 77.29
N SER A 477 -8.08 53.16 76.83
CA SER A 477 -7.98 53.79 75.50
C SER A 477 -7.41 52.90 74.38
N ALA A 478 -6.86 51.72 74.69
CA ALA A 478 -6.23 50.83 73.69
C ALA A 478 -7.19 49.79 73.05
N LEU A 479 -8.42 49.68 73.55
CA LEU A 479 -9.39 48.67 73.08
C LEU A 479 -9.87 48.86 71.62
N PRO A 480 -10.11 50.08 71.09
CA PRO A 480 -10.66 50.23 69.74
C PRO A 480 -9.67 49.88 68.62
N GLU A 481 -8.38 50.09 68.83
CA GLU A 481 -7.35 49.84 67.82
C GLU A 481 -7.00 48.34 67.72
N VAL A 482 -7.04 47.63 68.86
CA VAL A 482 -6.94 46.17 68.91
C VAL A 482 -8.15 45.52 68.23
N THR A 483 -9.37 45.96 68.51
CA THR A 483 -10.58 45.40 67.86
C THR A 483 -10.60 45.70 66.35
N ALA A 484 -10.18 46.90 65.92
CA ALA A 484 -10.04 47.21 64.49
C ALA A 484 -8.98 46.34 63.79
N THR A 485 -7.91 45.96 64.50
CA THR A 485 -6.86 45.08 63.96
C THR A 485 -7.33 43.62 63.90
N LEU A 486 -8.06 43.16 64.92
CA LEU A 486 -8.69 41.83 64.92
C LEU A 486 -9.71 41.70 63.78
N ASP A 487 -10.53 42.74 63.53
CA ASP A 487 -11.49 42.80 62.41
C ASP A 487 -10.79 42.77 61.04
N ARG A 488 -9.67 43.50 60.87
CA ARG A 488 -8.86 43.44 59.63
C ARG A 488 -8.23 42.06 59.43
N LEU A 489 -7.68 41.45 60.47
CA LEU A 489 -7.13 40.09 60.39
C LEU A 489 -8.21 39.06 60.07
N GLN A 490 -9.39 39.18 60.67
CA GLN A 490 -10.53 38.30 60.39
C GLN A 490 -10.97 38.44 58.92
N LYS A 491 -11.06 39.66 58.38
CA LYS A 491 -11.37 39.91 56.97
C LYS A 491 -10.33 39.34 56.02
N THR A 492 -9.03 39.51 56.32
CA THR A 492 -7.94 38.94 55.51
C THR A 492 -7.93 37.42 55.56
N LEU A 493 -8.17 36.82 56.73
CA LEU A 493 -8.29 35.37 56.89
C LEU A 493 -9.51 34.81 56.16
N ALA A 494 -10.65 35.51 56.20
CA ALA A 494 -11.84 35.13 55.45
C ALA A 494 -11.60 35.21 53.92
N ALA A 495 -10.86 36.22 53.46
CA ALA A 495 -10.45 36.33 52.05
C ALA A 495 -9.48 35.21 51.65
N ALA A 496 -8.52 34.87 52.50
CA ALA A 496 -7.59 33.76 52.30
C ALA A 496 -8.32 32.41 52.29
N GLU A 497 -9.26 32.17 53.22
CA GLU A 497 -10.09 30.97 53.28
C GLU A 497 -10.92 30.81 51.99
N LYS A 498 -11.56 31.90 51.54
CA LYS A 498 -12.35 31.90 50.29
C LYS A 498 -11.47 31.62 49.06
N SER A 499 -10.24 32.15 49.03
CA SER A 499 -9.27 31.87 47.97
C SER A 499 -8.78 30.42 47.99
N LEU A 500 -8.52 29.86 49.18
CA LEU A 500 -8.14 28.45 49.34
C LEU A 500 -9.28 27.51 48.91
N GLN A 501 -10.53 27.83 49.26
CA GLN A 501 -11.71 27.09 48.81
C GLN A 501 -11.92 27.18 47.28
N ALA A 502 -11.66 28.34 46.69
CA ALA A 502 -11.70 28.49 45.23
C ALA A 502 -10.58 27.68 44.54
N GLY A 503 -9.38 27.64 45.12
CA GLY A 503 -8.27 26.81 44.65
C GLY A 503 -8.57 25.32 44.73
N GLU A 504 -9.14 24.87 45.85
CA GLU A 504 -9.58 23.47 46.04
C GLU A 504 -10.64 23.07 45.02
N LYS A 505 -11.68 23.89 44.81
CA LYS A 505 -12.69 23.64 43.75
C LYS A 505 -12.09 23.61 42.35
N THR A 506 -11.15 24.49 42.04
CA THR A 506 -10.49 24.53 40.72
C THR A 506 -9.67 23.26 40.48
N LEU A 507 -8.98 22.76 41.52
CA LEU A 507 -8.25 21.51 41.45
C LEU A 507 -9.19 20.31 41.27
N ILE A 508 -10.34 20.30 41.95
CA ILE A 508 -11.39 19.28 41.76
C ILE A 508 -11.97 19.33 40.35
N THR A 509 -12.13 20.50 39.73
CA THR A 509 -12.57 20.58 38.32
C THR A 509 -11.47 20.12 37.35
N ALA A 510 -10.20 20.36 37.69
CA ALA A 510 -9.07 19.81 36.94
C ALA A 510 -8.92 18.28 37.09
N GLU A 511 -9.42 17.68 38.18
CA GLU A 511 -9.45 16.22 38.39
C GLU A 511 -10.27 15.44 37.35
N GLU A 512 -11.25 16.08 36.71
CA GLU A 512 -12.06 15.43 35.67
C GLU A 512 -11.32 15.30 34.33
N THR A 513 -10.21 16.03 34.16
CA THR A 513 -9.48 16.14 32.87
C THR A 513 -8.06 15.58 32.92
N LEU A 514 -7.53 15.23 34.11
CA LEU A 514 -6.18 14.68 34.30
C LEU A 514 -6.20 13.25 34.86
N ALA A 515 -5.17 12.46 34.54
CA ALA A 515 -5.08 11.04 34.89
C ALA A 515 -5.09 10.82 36.42
N LYS A 516 -5.93 9.88 36.87
CA LYS A 516 -6.43 9.71 38.26
C LYS A 516 -5.42 9.33 39.36
N ASP A 517 -4.10 9.26 39.13
CA ASP A 517 -3.17 8.63 40.10
C ASP A 517 -1.76 9.26 40.19
N SER A 518 -1.62 10.60 40.15
CA SER A 518 -0.30 11.23 40.35
C SER A 518 0.08 11.35 41.84
N PRO A 519 1.26 10.90 42.30
CA PRO A 519 1.73 11.08 43.68
C PRO A 519 1.77 12.56 44.12
N LEU A 520 2.11 13.47 43.21
CA LEU A 520 2.15 14.92 43.44
C LEU A 520 0.76 15.50 43.75
N GLN A 521 -0.29 14.90 43.19
CA GLN A 521 -1.67 15.32 43.39
C GLN A 521 -2.14 15.04 44.82
N ARG A 522 -1.80 13.85 45.35
CA ARG A 522 -2.12 13.48 46.74
C ARG A 522 -1.40 14.36 47.74
N GLU A 523 -0.13 14.67 47.48
CA GLU A 523 0.67 15.58 48.30
C GLU A 523 0.02 16.97 48.35
N THR A 524 -0.32 17.53 47.18
CA THR A 524 -0.91 18.88 47.07
C THR A 524 -2.28 18.97 47.73
N GLN A 525 -3.16 17.99 47.52
CA GLN A 525 -4.46 17.93 48.18
C GLN A 525 -4.32 17.85 49.70
N ARG A 526 -3.38 17.03 50.19
CA ARG A 526 -3.11 16.90 51.62
C ARG A 526 -2.63 18.23 52.20
N THR A 527 -1.68 18.91 51.56
CA THR A 527 -1.18 20.21 51.99
C THR A 527 -2.29 21.27 52.03
N LEU A 528 -3.12 21.35 50.99
CA LEU A 528 -4.23 22.32 50.95
C LEU A 528 -5.29 22.04 52.03
N LYS A 529 -5.58 20.77 52.29
CA LYS A 529 -6.51 20.36 53.34
C LYS A 529 -5.97 20.67 54.74
N GLU A 530 -4.68 20.42 54.98
CA GLU A 530 -4.00 20.77 56.23
C GLU A 530 -3.92 22.29 56.42
N LEU A 531 -3.65 23.06 55.35
CA LEU A 531 -3.65 24.53 55.38
C LEU A 531 -5.05 25.10 55.64
N SER A 532 -6.08 24.54 55.01
CA SER A 532 -7.49 24.89 55.27
C SER A 532 -7.90 24.57 56.72
N ALA A 533 -7.44 23.46 57.27
CA ALA A 533 -7.68 23.11 58.67
C ALA A 533 -6.96 24.07 59.63
N ALA A 534 -5.73 24.48 59.32
CA ALA A 534 -4.98 25.46 60.08
C ALA A 534 -5.60 26.87 60.02
N ALA A 535 -6.06 27.30 58.84
CA ALA A 535 -6.77 28.57 58.69
C ALA A 535 -8.07 28.60 59.51
N ARG A 536 -8.83 27.49 59.51
CA ARG A 536 -10.04 27.33 60.32
C ARG A 536 -9.75 27.32 61.82
N SER A 537 -8.70 26.64 62.28
CA SER A 537 -8.32 26.64 63.70
C SER A 537 -7.86 28.03 64.15
N PHE A 538 -7.13 28.75 63.31
CA PHE A 538 -6.71 30.12 63.58
C PHE A 538 -7.90 31.08 63.62
N ARG A 539 -8.88 30.94 62.71
CA ARG A 539 -10.13 31.70 62.76
C ARG A 539 -10.93 31.43 64.03
N LEU A 540 -11.05 30.18 64.46
CA LEU A 540 -11.73 29.84 65.72
C LEU A 540 -11.03 30.45 66.93
N LEU A 541 -9.70 30.52 66.91
CA LEU A 541 -8.92 31.24 67.92
C LEU A 541 -9.21 32.74 67.87
N MET A 542 -9.25 33.35 66.69
CA MET A 542 -9.54 34.77 66.52
C MET A 542 -10.96 35.13 66.97
N ASP A 543 -11.98 34.34 66.57
CA ASP A 543 -13.37 34.51 67.01
C ASP A 543 -13.49 34.35 68.54
N TYR A 544 -12.65 33.51 69.16
CA TYR A 544 -12.59 33.37 70.61
C TYR A 544 -11.95 34.60 71.27
N LEU A 545 -10.84 35.10 70.73
CA LEU A 545 -10.16 36.30 71.23
C LEU A 545 -10.97 37.59 71.04
N GLU A 546 -11.79 37.66 69.98
CA GLU A 546 -12.73 38.76 69.75
C GLU A 546 -13.84 38.80 70.82
N ARG A 547 -14.33 37.62 71.23
CA ARG A 547 -15.36 37.48 72.27
C ARG A 547 -14.81 37.57 73.69
N HIS A 548 -13.53 37.26 73.88
CA HIS A 548 -12.84 37.24 75.18
C HIS A 548 -11.48 37.96 75.09
N PRO A 549 -11.47 39.30 74.92
CA PRO A 549 -10.22 40.06 74.82
C PRO A 549 -9.34 39.94 76.07
N GLU A 550 -9.94 39.67 77.24
CA GLU A 550 -9.25 39.40 78.50
C GLU A 550 -8.35 38.15 78.47
N ALA A 551 -8.64 37.19 77.59
CA ALA A 551 -7.88 35.95 77.45
C ALA A 551 -6.46 36.16 76.91
N LEU A 552 -6.19 37.32 76.27
CA LEU A 552 -4.84 37.73 75.83
C LEU A 552 -3.89 38.01 77.01
N ILE A 553 -4.44 38.47 78.14
CA ILE A 553 -3.65 38.91 79.30
C ILE A 553 -3.65 37.83 80.38
N GLN A 554 -4.79 37.19 80.62
CA GLN A 554 -4.96 36.22 81.71
C GLN A 554 -4.77 34.77 81.25
N GLY A 555 -4.61 34.54 79.95
CA GLY A 555 -4.66 33.21 79.35
C GLY A 555 -6.10 32.68 79.30
N LYS A 556 -6.27 31.55 78.60
CA LYS A 556 -7.56 30.88 78.50
C LYS A 556 -7.97 30.36 79.88
N THR A 557 -8.98 30.96 80.50
CA THR A 557 -9.60 30.44 81.71
C THR A 557 -10.21 29.08 81.40
N ARG A 558 -9.83 28.08 82.21
CA ARG A 558 -10.12 26.67 81.97
C ARG A 558 -11.60 26.34 82.15
#